data_AF-A0A7W8S3E1-F1
#
_entry.id   AF-A0A7W8S3E1-F1
#
_cell.length_a   1.000
_cell.length_b   1.000
_cell.length_c   1.000
_cell.angle_alpha   90.00
_cell.angle_beta   90.00
_cell.angle_gamma   90.00
#
_symmetry.space_group_name_H-M   'P 1'
#
loop_
_entity.id
_entity.type
_entity.pdbx_description
1 polymer ?
#
loop_
_entity_poly.entity_id
_entity_poly.type
_entity_poly.pdbx_seq_one_letter_code
_entity_poly.pdbx_strand_id
1 'polypeptide(L)'
;MSRIIRALVACALLGSVAACVVTPPPAPHPGPTPQQIADQRLHQVDGRIDNLAHRIDNRVNQGYYPPPQGAALHHRLETIRQEAHDMAAQHGGGLSAEEQRVLNQELDNAAHAIGE
;
A
#
# COMPACT_ATOMS: atom_id res chain seq x y z
N MET A 1 19.30 -69.13 57.26
CA MET A 1 17.85 -68.94 57.55
C MET A 1 17.32 -67.81 56.69
N SER A 2 16.16 -68.02 56.05
CA SER A 2 15.12 -67.06 55.63
C SER A 2 15.47 -65.60 55.29
N ARG A 3 14.83 -64.91 54.34
CA ARG A 3 13.81 -65.16 53.32
C ARG A 3 13.58 -63.75 52.73
N ILE A 4 13.67 -63.61 51.40
CA ILE A 4 12.78 -62.87 50.49
C ILE A 4 12.33 -61.40 50.80
N ILE A 5 12.32 -60.61 49.70
CA ILE A 5 11.47 -59.46 49.29
C ILE A 5 11.86 -58.05 49.79
N ARG A 6 12.22 -57.14 48.86
CA ARG A 6 11.36 -56.02 48.37
C ARG A 6 12.09 -55.10 47.39
N ALA A 7 11.55 -55.08 46.17
CA ALA A 7 11.77 -54.04 45.17
C ALA A 7 11.23 -52.70 45.67
N LEU A 8 11.80 -51.59 45.19
CA LEU A 8 11.07 -50.46 44.57
C LEU A 8 12.05 -49.32 44.22
N VAL A 9 12.20 -49.12 42.90
CA VAL A 9 12.21 -47.85 42.16
C VAL A 9 12.95 -46.68 42.81
N ALA A 10 14.16 -46.43 42.32
CA ALA A 10 14.92 -45.22 42.61
C ALA A 10 14.25 -43.99 41.98
N CYS A 11 14.07 -42.97 42.81
CA CYS A 11 13.58 -41.65 42.45
C CYS A 11 14.51 -40.96 41.44
N ALA A 12 13.96 -40.55 40.30
CA ALA A 12 14.53 -39.49 39.47
C ALA A 12 13.42 -38.48 39.14
N LEU A 13 13.07 -37.64 40.12
CA LEU A 13 12.28 -36.44 39.88
C LEU A 13 13.24 -35.34 39.39
N LEU A 14 13.51 -35.32 38.09
CA LEU A 14 14.01 -34.13 37.41
C LEU A 14 12.85 -33.13 37.34
N GLY A 15 12.77 -32.26 38.35
CA GLY A 15 11.87 -31.11 38.33
C GLY A 15 12.30 -30.14 37.24
N SER A 16 11.74 -30.30 36.04
CA SER A 16 11.77 -29.27 35.02
C SER A 16 10.85 -28.14 35.47
N VAL A 17 11.41 -27.09 36.06
CA VAL A 17 10.68 -25.83 36.24
C VAL A 17 10.56 -25.22 34.85
N ALA A 18 9.54 -25.65 34.10
CA ALA A 18 9.06 -24.89 32.96
C ALA A 18 8.50 -23.59 33.54
N ALA A 19 9.37 -22.58 33.67
CA ALA A 19 8.92 -21.21 33.78
C ALA A 19 8.14 -20.94 32.49
N CYS A 20 6.81 -21.01 32.56
CA CYS A 20 5.95 -20.47 31.53
C CYS A 20 6.17 -18.96 31.53
N VAL A 21 7.23 -18.52 30.85
CA VAL A 21 7.42 -17.12 30.51
C VAL A 21 6.28 -16.83 29.55
N VAL A 22 5.18 -16.29 30.08
CA VAL A 22 4.10 -15.71 29.30
C VAL A 22 4.74 -14.53 28.60
N THR A 23 5.21 -14.74 27.37
CA THR A 23 5.59 -13.67 26.48
C THR A 23 4.31 -12.88 26.21
N PRO A 24 4.22 -11.60 26.61
CA PRO A 24 3.06 -10.79 26.26
C PRO A 24 2.94 -10.78 24.73
N PRO A 25 1.71 -10.88 24.18
CA PRO A 25 1.53 -10.80 22.75
C PRO A 25 2.18 -9.50 22.24
N PRO A 26 2.84 -9.54 21.07
CA PRO A 26 3.44 -8.33 20.50
C PRO A 26 2.40 -7.23 20.45
N ALA A 27 2.77 -6.04 20.93
CA ALA A 27 1.87 -4.89 20.94
C ALA A 27 1.32 -4.66 19.53
N PRO A 28 0.03 -4.31 19.38
CA PRO A 28 -0.54 -3.98 18.08
C PRO A 28 0.30 -2.89 17.43
N HIS A 29 0.72 -3.12 16.18
CA HIS A 29 1.37 -2.08 15.40
C HIS A 29 0.38 -0.92 15.24
N PRO A 30 0.77 0.33 15.55
CA PRO A 30 -0.10 1.46 15.28
C PRO A 30 -0.47 1.47 13.80
N GLY A 31 -1.76 1.61 13.52
CA GLY A 31 -2.24 1.85 12.16
C GLY A 31 -1.68 3.17 11.60
N PRO A 32 -1.78 3.38 10.28
CA PRO A 32 -1.31 4.61 9.66
C PRO A 32 -2.03 5.84 10.24
N THR A 33 -1.28 6.92 10.41
CA THR A 33 -1.84 8.21 10.84
C THR A 33 -2.70 8.83 9.73
N PRO A 34 -3.61 9.77 10.07
CA PRO A 34 -4.40 10.46 9.05
C PRO A 34 -3.55 11.12 7.96
N GLN A 35 -2.41 11.71 8.33
CA GLN A 35 -1.47 12.29 7.38
C GLN A 35 -0.89 11.23 6.44
N GLN A 36 -0.42 10.09 6.99
CA GLN A 36 0.11 9.00 6.16
C GLN A 36 -0.93 8.47 5.17
N ILE A 37 -2.21 8.44 5.56
CA ILE A 37 -3.29 8.08 4.66
C ILE A 37 -3.45 9.14 3.55
N ALA A 38 -3.39 10.43 3.88
CA ALA A 38 -3.47 11.51 2.91
C ALA A 38 -2.30 11.49 1.90
N ASP A 39 -1.08 11.27 2.38
CA ASP A 39 0.11 11.10 1.55
C ASP A 39 -0.02 9.88 0.63
N GLN A 40 -0.53 8.76 1.17
CA GLN A 40 -0.77 7.55 0.39
C GLN A 40 -1.78 7.80 -0.75
N ARG A 41 -2.81 8.62 -0.52
CA ARG A 41 -3.78 8.97 -1.58
C ARG A 41 -3.15 9.77 -2.69
N LEU A 42 -2.31 10.75 -2.35
CA LEU A 42 -1.56 11.53 -3.35
C LEU A 42 -0.67 10.59 -4.20
N HIS A 43 0.12 9.75 -3.54
CA HIS A 43 0.96 8.77 -4.24
C HIS A 43 0.17 7.80 -5.14
N GLN A 44 -1.05 7.42 -4.75
CA GLN A 44 -1.92 6.60 -5.60
C GLN A 44 -2.35 7.36 -6.86
N VAL A 45 -2.72 8.64 -6.73
CA VAL A 45 -3.07 9.49 -7.88
C VAL A 45 -1.87 9.68 -8.80
N ASP A 46 -0.70 10.04 -8.26
CA ASP A 46 0.55 10.18 -9.03
C ASP A 46 0.91 8.89 -9.77
N GLY A 47 0.83 7.76 -9.08
CA GLY A 47 1.08 6.45 -9.68
C GLY A 47 0.10 6.13 -10.82
N ARG A 48 -1.18 6.52 -10.71
CA ARG A 48 -2.14 6.37 -11.82
C ARG A 48 -1.76 7.26 -13.00
N ILE A 49 -1.37 8.51 -12.76
CA ILE A 49 -0.93 9.44 -13.80
C ILE A 49 0.26 8.85 -14.57
N ASP A 50 1.28 8.34 -13.87
CA ASP A 50 2.48 7.75 -14.48
C ASP A 50 2.14 6.52 -15.34
N ASN A 51 1.25 5.66 -14.84
CA ASN A 51 0.78 4.50 -15.61
C ASN A 51 0.06 4.93 -16.91
N LEU A 52 -0.79 5.96 -16.85
CA LEU A 52 -1.46 6.48 -18.05
C LEU A 52 -0.47 7.13 -19.02
N ALA A 53 0.53 7.86 -18.52
CA ALA A 53 1.60 8.44 -19.33
C ALA A 53 2.36 7.36 -20.12
N HIS A 54 2.75 6.27 -19.45
CA HIS A 54 3.39 5.12 -20.11
C HIS A 54 2.48 4.45 -21.16
N ARG A 55 1.18 4.36 -20.89
CA ARG A 55 0.22 3.84 -21.87
C ARG A 55 0.10 4.74 -23.09
N ILE A 56 0.17 6.06 -22.91
CA ILE A 56 0.21 7.02 -24.02
C ILE A 56 1.43 6.74 -24.89
N ASP A 57 2.62 6.67 -24.29
CA ASP A 57 3.86 6.41 -25.01
C ASP A 57 3.79 5.10 -25.81
N ASN A 58 3.29 4.03 -25.18
CA ASN A 58 3.11 2.74 -25.83
C ASN A 58 2.17 2.82 -27.04
N ARG A 59 1.05 3.55 -26.93
CA ARG A 59 0.09 3.70 -28.04
C ARG A 59 0.62 4.55 -29.18
N VAL A 60 1.37 5.62 -28.88
CA VAL A 60 2.10 6.40 -29.91
C VAL A 60 3.10 5.51 -30.64
N ASN A 61 3.93 4.76 -29.90
CA ASN A 61 4.95 3.88 -30.48
C ASN A 61 4.36 2.75 -31.33
N GLN A 62 3.17 2.27 -30.98
CA GLN A 62 2.43 1.25 -31.73
C GLN A 62 1.63 1.84 -32.91
N GLY A 63 1.59 3.17 -33.07
CA GLY A 63 0.93 3.84 -34.18
C GLY A 63 -0.59 3.98 -34.05
N TYR A 64 -1.16 3.80 -32.85
CA TYR A 64 -2.60 4.00 -32.63
C TYR A 64 -3.03 5.46 -32.83
N TYR A 65 -2.13 6.41 -32.57
CA TYR A 65 -2.32 7.82 -32.87
C TYR A 65 -0.97 8.54 -33.08
N PRO A 66 -0.95 9.66 -33.82
CA PRO A 66 0.28 10.37 -34.13
C PRO A 66 0.87 11.10 -32.90
N PRO A 67 2.18 11.42 -32.88
CA PRO A 67 2.84 12.06 -31.74
C PRO A 67 2.17 13.34 -31.20
N PRO A 68 1.62 14.25 -32.02
CA PRO A 68 0.92 15.43 -31.50
C PRO A 68 -0.30 15.10 -30.64
N GLN A 69 -1.01 14.00 -30.95
CA GLN A 69 -2.14 13.54 -30.14
C GLN A 69 -1.66 12.98 -28.79
N GLY A 70 -0.54 12.24 -28.78
CA GLY A 70 0.09 11.78 -27.54
C GLY A 70 0.54 12.95 -26.66
N ALA A 71 1.13 13.99 -27.24
CA ALA A 71 1.54 15.19 -26.51
C ALA A 71 0.35 15.91 -25.86
N ALA A 72 -0.80 16.00 -26.54
CA ALA A 72 -2.01 16.57 -25.98
C ALA A 72 -2.55 15.75 -24.79
N LEU A 73 -2.46 14.42 -24.86
CA LEU A 73 -2.85 13.53 -23.75
C LEU A 73 -1.90 13.67 -22.55
N HIS A 74 -0.59 13.78 -22.78
CA HIS A 74 0.39 14.07 -21.72
C HIS A 74 0.12 15.41 -21.05
N HIS A 75 -0.18 16.45 -21.81
CA HIS A 75 -0.51 17.77 -21.25
C HIS A 75 -1.76 17.72 -20.34
N ARG A 76 -2.77 16.93 -20.74
CA ARG A 76 -3.94 16.69 -19.90
C ARG A 76 -3.57 16.02 -18.58
N LEU A 77 -2.72 14.98 -18.62
CA LEU A 77 -2.23 14.31 -17.41
C LEU A 77 -1.43 15.23 -16.51
N GLU A 78 -0.59 16.10 -17.09
CA GLU A 78 0.17 17.10 -16.32
C GLU A 78 -0.74 18.13 -15.65
N THR A 79 -1.83 18.52 -16.31
CA THR A 79 -2.83 19.40 -15.70
C THR A 79 -3.46 18.76 -14.46
N ILE A 80 -3.83 17.48 -14.55
CA ILE A 80 -4.37 16.72 -13.41
C ILE A 80 -3.33 16.58 -12.29
N ARG A 81 -2.05 16.38 -12.64
CA ARG A 81 -0.95 16.33 -11.66
C ARG A 81 -0.81 17.65 -10.91
N GLN A 82 -0.84 18.77 -11.61
CA GLN A 82 -0.78 20.09 -10.99
C GLN A 82 -1.96 20.30 -10.05
N GLU A 83 -3.19 19.93 -10.46
CA GLU A 83 -4.38 20.01 -9.62
C GLU A 83 -4.24 19.15 -8.35
N ALA A 84 -3.72 17.92 -8.47
CA ALA A 84 -3.48 17.04 -7.32
C ALA A 84 -2.51 17.68 -6.30
N HIS A 85 -1.42 18.29 -6.76
CA HIS A 85 -0.47 18.97 -5.89
C HIS A 85 -1.02 20.28 -5.30
N ASP A 86 -1.83 21.02 -6.05
CA ASP A 86 -2.50 22.23 -5.56
C ASP A 86 -3.54 21.91 -4.48
N MET A 87 -4.29 20.82 -4.63
CA MET A 87 -5.19 20.28 -3.60
C MET A 87 -4.39 19.82 -2.37
N ALA A 88 -3.33 19.03 -2.57
CA ALA A 88 -2.50 18.54 -1.49
C ALA A 88 -1.85 19.68 -0.68
N ALA A 89 -1.41 20.76 -1.34
CA ALA A 89 -0.84 21.93 -0.68
C ALA A 89 -1.83 22.63 0.27
N GLN A 90 -3.13 22.56 -0.02
CA GLN A 90 -4.19 23.11 0.84
C GLN A 90 -4.47 22.24 2.07
N HIS A 91 -4.14 20.94 2.00
CA HIS A 91 -4.51 19.93 2.99
C HIS A 91 -3.31 19.30 3.74
N GLY A 92 -2.21 20.05 3.86
CA GLY A 92 -1.04 19.63 4.65
C GLY A 92 -0.09 18.67 3.93
N GLY A 93 -0.13 18.64 2.60
CA GLY A 93 0.79 17.87 1.75
C GLY A 93 0.23 16.55 1.21
N GLY A 94 -1.01 16.19 1.52
CA GLY A 94 -1.68 14.99 1.03
C GLY A 94 -3.14 15.24 0.66
N LEU A 95 -3.80 14.23 0.10
CA LEU A 95 -5.18 14.36 -0.37
C LEU A 95 -6.21 13.91 0.67
N SER A 96 -7.32 14.64 0.74
CA SER A 96 -8.56 14.13 1.33
C SER A 96 -9.16 13.01 0.49
N ALA A 97 -10.14 12.30 1.06
CA ALA A 97 -10.85 11.25 0.33
C ALA A 97 -11.68 11.80 -0.83
N GLU A 98 -12.22 13.01 -0.68
CA GLU A 98 -13.06 13.64 -1.70
C GLU A 98 -12.23 14.17 -2.86
N GLU A 99 -11.10 14.83 -2.60
CA GLU A 99 -10.16 15.26 -3.64
C GLU A 99 -9.63 14.07 -4.42
N GLN A 100 -9.25 12.98 -3.74
CA GLN A 100 -8.85 11.75 -4.41
C GLN A 100 -9.97 11.22 -5.33
N ARG A 101 -11.24 11.27 -4.89
CA ARG A 101 -12.38 10.82 -5.69
C ARG A 101 -12.56 11.67 -6.94
N VAL A 102 -12.42 12.99 -6.83
CA VAL A 102 -12.49 13.92 -7.97
C VAL A 102 -11.37 13.64 -8.96
N LEU A 103 -10.12 13.60 -8.50
CA LEU A 103 -8.96 13.29 -9.34
C LEU A 103 -9.09 11.92 -10.01
N ASN A 104 -9.61 10.92 -9.30
CA ASN A 104 -9.86 9.61 -9.87
C ASN A 104 -10.86 9.65 -11.03
N GLN A 105 -11.91 10.47 -10.93
CA GLN A 105 -12.88 10.65 -12.01
C GLN A 105 -12.27 11.32 -13.24
N GLU A 106 -11.37 12.29 -13.04
CA GLU A 106 -10.65 12.92 -14.14
C GLU A 106 -9.69 11.95 -14.84
N LEU A 107 -9.01 11.12 -14.06
CA LEU A 107 -8.14 10.06 -14.57
C LEU A 107 -8.91 9.00 -15.34
N ASP A 108 -10.14 8.66 -14.92
CA ASP A 108 -11.01 7.75 -15.68
C ASP A 108 -11.39 8.37 -17.05
N ASN A 109 -11.70 9.66 -17.07
CA ASN A 109 -11.97 10.38 -18.32
C ASN A 109 -10.72 10.50 -19.21
N ALA A 110 -9.52 10.57 -18.61
CA ALA A 110 -8.26 10.53 -19.35
C ALA A 110 -7.99 9.12 -19.90
N ALA A 111 -8.21 8.07 -19.11
CA ALA A 111 -8.09 6.68 -19.55
C ALA A 111 -8.99 6.37 -20.75
N HIS A 112 -10.24 6.85 -20.71
CA HIS A 112 -11.18 6.73 -21.82
C HIS A 112 -10.67 7.40 -23.10
N ALA A 113 -10.09 8.60 -22.99
CA ALA A 113 -9.51 9.31 -24.14
C ALA A 113 -8.27 8.62 -24.73
N ILE A 114 -7.53 7.86 -23.92
CA ILE A 114 -6.43 7.01 -24.37
C ILE A 114 -6.97 5.74 -25.07
N GLY A 115 -8.23 5.38 -24.81
CA GLY A 115 -8.94 4.24 -25.38
C GLY A 115 -8.91 2.99 -24.49
N GLU A 116 -9.10 3.17 -23.18
CA GLU A 116 -9.36 2.10 -22.19
C GLU A 116 -10.59 2.31 -21.34
#